data_AF-A0A448WW26-F1
#
_entry.id   AF-A0A448WW26-F1
#
_cell.length_a   1.000
_cell.length_b   1.000
_cell.length_c   1.000
_cell.angle_alpha   90.00
_cell.angle_beta   90.00
_cell.angle_gamma   90.00
#
_symmetry.space_group_name_H-M   'P 1'
#
loop_
_entity.id
_entity.type
_entity.pdbx_description
1 polymer ?
#
loop_
_entity_poly.entity_id
_entity_poly.type
_entity_poly.pdbx_seq_one_letter_code
_entity_poly.pdbx_strand_id
1 'polypeptide(L)'
;KNHSEYLSIVDDLKEKQSVCFKSIKHEKNYAKIIRDEIKKYLVFLYIYFESFSKTASFEETKRLNEMLSELDWNEFITKDMYDSLPNSSGLYLKIVLGHVNVSLTNKQDRYLYKHDYERFKIIISAISATLSFLLYFFIHSRVMDTAFHFLLVWYYCTLTIREQILIVNGSRIKGWWVTAHFISTAAYAIMLIWYALFVLIPRPYSLLSFYFRFGLFNLFNSCQ
;
A
#
# COMPACT_ATOMS: atom_id res chain seq x y z
N LYS A 1 -13.09 9.12 37.25
CA LYS A 1 -13.74 10.26 36.56
C LYS A 1 -13.11 10.54 35.20
N ASN A 2 -11.78 10.74 35.12
CA ASN A 2 -11.11 11.01 33.84
C ASN A 2 -11.16 9.85 32.82
N HIS A 3 -11.13 8.59 33.27
CA HIS A 3 -11.22 7.44 32.36
C HIS A 3 -12.61 7.25 31.73
N SER A 4 -13.68 7.40 32.52
CA SER A 4 -15.05 7.32 32.01
C SER A 4 -15.39 8.45 31.05
N GLU A 5 -14.87 9.64 31.30
CA GLU A 5 -14.99 10.79 30.39
C GLU A 5 -14.25 10.55 29.07
N TYR A 6 -13.03 10.03 29.13
CA TYR A 6 -12.28 9.62 27.94
C TYR A 6 -13.05 8.59 27.08
N LEU A 7 -13.62 7.55 27.69
CA LEU A 7 -14.40 6.53 26.96
C LEU A 7 -15.63 7.14 26.28
N SER A 8 -16.33 8.04 26.97
CA SER A 8 -17.47 8.77 26.38
C SER A 8 -17.07 9.57 25.14
N ILE A 9 -15.91 10.23 25.18
CA ILE A 9 -15.40 11.00 24.02
C ILE A 9 -15.03 10.05 22.88
N VAL A 10 -14.41 8.92 23.17
CA VAL A 10 -14.05 7.92 22.15
C VAL A 10 -15.29 7.38 21.43
N ASP A 11 -16.37 7.11 22.16
CA ASP A 11 -17.58 6.57 21.56
C ASP A 11 -18.35 7.64 20.76
N ASP A 12 -18.44 8.89 21.24
CA ASP A 12 -18.96 10.03 20.46
C ASP A 12 -18.15 10.27 19.18
N LEU A 13 -16.82 10.14 19.24
CA LEU A 13 -15.96 10.22 18.05
C LEU A 13 -16.25 9.11 17.04
N LYS A 14 -16.43 7.85 17.48
CA LYS A 14 -16.77 6.74 16.59
C LYS A 14 -18.12 6.96 15.91
N GLU A 15 -19.10 7.47 16.66
CA GLU A 15 -20.42 7.78 16.11
C GLU A 15 -20.31 8.84 15.01
N LYS A 16 -19.65 9.97 15.30
CA LYS A 16 -19.40 11.05 14.33
C LYS A 16 -18.63 10.57 13.10
N GLN A 17 -17.62 9.71 13.29
CA GLN A 17 -16.89 9.08 12.18
C GLN A 17 -17.83 8.26 11.29
N SER A 18 -18.73 7.47 11.89
CA SER A 18 -19.68 6.64 11.13
C SER A 18 -20.66 7.47 10.30
N VAL A 19 -21.10 8.61 10.84
CA VAL A 19 -21.96 9.58 10.14
C VAL A 19 -21.20 10.19 8.97
N CYS A 20 -19.97 10.64 9.20
CA CYS A 20 -19.12 11.22 8.15
C CYS A 20 -18.87 10.24 6.99
N PHE A 21 -18.58 8.97 7.29
CA PHE A 21 -18.45 7.93 6.26
C PHE A 21 -19.72 7.73 5.42
N LYS A 22 -20.90 7.76 6.05
CA LYS A 22 -22.18 7.66 5.35
C LYS A 22 -22.41 8.86 4.43
N SER A 23 -22.14 10.07 4.92
CA SER A 23 -22.28 11.31 4.13
C SER A 23 -21.34 11.32 2.93
N ILE A 24 -20.06 11.00 3.11
CA ILE A 24 -19.08 10.92 2.03
C ILE A 24 -19.50 9.88 0.97
N LYS A 25 -19.99 8.71 1.41
CA LYS A 25 -20.47 7.66 0.49
C LYS A 25 -21.69 8.13 -0.29
N HIS A 26 -22.61 8.84 0.36
CA HIS A 26 -23.78 9.43 -0.27
C HIS A 26 -23.37 10.47 -1.31
N GLU A 27 -22.57 11.47 -0.94
CA GLU A 27 -22.06 12.51 -1.85
C GLU A 27 -21.37 11.91 -3.08
N LYS A 28 -20.49 10.92 -2.88
CA LYS A 28 -19.80 10.23 -3.98
C LYS A 28 -20.76 9.54 -4.94
N ASN A 29 -21.81 8.90 -4.42
CA ASN A 29 -22.82 8.25 -5.25
C ASN A 29 -23.65 9.29 -6.03
N TYR A 30 -24.04 10.39 -5.39
CA TYR A 30 -24.79 11.47 -6.05
C TYR A 30 -23.96 12.16 -7.13
N ALA A 31 -22.70 12.51 -6.84
CA ALA A 31 -21.79 13.10 -7.83
C ALA A 31 -21.60 12.19 -9.05
N LYS A 32 -21.52 10.86 -8.84
CA LYS A 32 -21.46 9.89 -9.93
C LYS A 32 -22.73 9.93 -10.80
N ILE A 33 -23.91 9.94 -10.20
CA ILE A 33 -25.18 10.02 -10.94
C ILE A 33 -25.23 11.29 -11.78
N ILE A 34 -24.93 12.45 -11.19
CA ILE A 34 -24.94 13.74 -11.88
C ILE A 34 -23.94 13.73 -13.05
N ARG A 35 -22.71 13.24 -12.82
CA ARG A 35 -21.68 13.11 -13.84
C ARG A 35 -22.15 12.24 -15.00
N ASP A 36 -22.79 11.10 -14.72
CA ASP A 36 -23.28 10.18 -15.74
C ASP A 36 -24.41 10.83 -16.56
N GLU A 37 -25.31 11.60 -15.94
CA GLU A 37 -26.37 12.35 -16.64
C GLU A 37 -25.81 13.49 -17.50
N ILE A 38 -24.86 14.27 -16.99
CA ILE A 38 -24.19 15.33 -17.78
C ILE A 38 -23.48 14.73 -19.00
N LYS A 39 -22.77 13.61 -18.82
CA LYS A 39 -22.10 12.93 -19.93
C LYS A 39 -23.07 12.42 -20.99
N LYS A 40 -24.21 11.84 -20.59
CA LYS A 40 -25.27 11.43 -21.52
C LYS A 40 -25.81 12.62 -22.31
N TYR A 41 -26.10 13.73 -21.62
CA TYR A 41 -26.61 14.94 -22.26
C TYR A 41 -25.59 15.56 -23.23
N LEU A 42 -24.31 15.60 -22.87
CA LEU A 42 -23.23 16.05 -23.77
C LEU A 42 -23.14 15.21 -25.04
N VAL A 43 -23.25 13.87 -24.92
CA VAL A 43 -23.28 12.97 -26.08
C VAL A 43 -24.51 13.22 -26.95
N PHE A 44 -25.68 13.39 -26.33
CA PHE A 44 -26.91 13.73 -27.04
C PHE A 44 -26.78 15.06 -27.79
N LEU A 45 -26.23 16.09 -27.14
CA LEU A 45 -26.01 17.40 -27.72
C LEU A 45 -25.05 17.32 -28.92
N TYR A 46 -23.95 16.56 -28.79
CA TYR A 46 -22.99 16.33 -29.88
C TYR A 46 -23.66 15.70 -31.12
N ILE A 47 -24.48 14.66 -30.92
CA ILE A 47 -25.18 13.96 -32.01
C ILE A 47 -26.26 14.87 -32.64
N TYR A 48 -27.05 15.57 -31.82
CA TYR A 48 -28.14 16.44 -32.29
C TYR A 48 -27.62 17.65 -33.09
N PHE A 49 -26.51 18.25 -32.64
CA PHE A 49 -25.95 19.46 -33.26
C PHE A 49 -25.06 19.20 -34.48
N GLU A 50 -24.72 17.95 -34.79
CA GLU A 50 -24.13 17.60 -36.10
C GLU A 50 -25.11 17.92 -37.26
N SER A 51 -26.39 18.15 -36.96
CA SER A 51 -27.48 18.40 -37.93
C SER A 51 -28.09 19.82 -37.93
N PHE A 52 -27.80 20.73 -36.98
CA PHE A 52 -28.41 22.08 -36.92
C PHE A 52 -27.56 23.10 -36.13
N SER A 53 -27.32 24.30 -36.69
CA SER A 53 -26.80 25.56 -36.08
C SER A 53 -25.82 25.53 -34.88
N LYS A 54 -24.57 26.03 -35.04
CA LYS A 54 -23.44 25.88 -34.09
C LYS A 54 -23.42 26.75 -32.82
N THR A 55 -24.16 27.86 -32.74
CA THR A 55 -23.86 28.94 -31.76
C THR A 55 -24.47 28.75 -30.37
N ALA A 56 -25.69 28.21 -30.26
CA ALA A 56 -26.34 27.97 -28.95
C ALA A 56 -25.73 26.78 -28.19
N SER A 57 -25.31 25.75 -28.93
CA SER A 57 -24.67 24.53 -28.39
C SER A 57 -23.33 24.79 -27.72
N PHE A 58 -22.54 25.75 -28.20
CA PHE A 58 -21.22 26.03 -27.63
C PHE A 58 -21.32 26.55 -26.19
N GLU A 59 -22.27 27.45 -25.93
CA GLU A 59 -22.47 28.04 -24.60
C GLU A 59 -23.02 27.01 -23.60
N GLU A 60 -23.97 26.16 -24.01
CA GLU A 60 -24.50 25.08 -23.18
C GLU A 60 -23.44 24.00 -22.89
N THR A 61 -22.68 23.59 -23.91
CA THR A 61 -21.55 22.65 -23.77
C THR A 61 -20.50 23.20 -22.81
N LYS A 62 -20.21 24.50 -22.90
CA LYS A 62 -19.26 25.17 -22.00
C LYS A 62 -19.75 25.11 -20.55
N ARG A 63 -21.00 25.46 -20.27
CA ARG A 63 -21.59 25.38 -18.92
C ARG A 63 -21.56 23.97 -18.33
N LEU A 64 -21.86 22.95 -19.14
CA LEU A 64 -21.82 21.56 -18.70
C LEU A 64 -20.39 21.08 -18.38
N ASN A 65 -19.41 21.53 -19.15
CA ASN A 65 -17.99 21.25 -18.84
C ASN A 65 -17.53 21.99 -17.58
N GLU A 66 -18.00 23.22 -17.34
CA GLU A 66 -17.76 23.93 -16.08
C GLU A 66 -18.34 23.15 -14.89
N MET A 67 -19.58 22.66 -15.00
CA MET A 67 -20.19 21.80 -13.97
C MET A 67 -19.40 20.50 -13.73
N LEU A 68 -18.90 19.85 -14.80
CA LEU A 68 -18.04 18.67 -14.65
C LEU A 68 -16.74 18.99 -13.89
N SER A 69 -16.13 20.15 -14.18
CA SER A 69 -14.92 20.60 -13.48
C SER A 69 -15.16 20.85 -11.99
N GLU A 70 -16.34 21.38 -11.63
CA GLU A 70 -16.75 21.57 -10.23
C GLU A 70 -16.96 20.22 -9.53
N LEU A 71 -17.57 19.25 -10.21
CA LEU A 71 -17.71 17.88 -9.68
C LEU A 71 -16.35 17.21 -9.45
N ASP A 72 -15.38 17.43 -10.34
CA ASP A 72 -14.03 16.89 -10.20
C ASP A 72 -13.30 17.52 -9.00
N TRP A 73 -13.49 18.82 -8.75
CA TRP A 73 -12.98 19.49 -7.56
C TRP A 73 -13.63 18.97 -6.27
N ASN A 74 -14.95 18.79 -6.28
CA ASN A 74 -15.68 18.22 -5.15
C ASN A 74 -15.23 16.78 -4.87
N GLU A 75 -15.02 15.96 -5.90
CA GLU A 75 -14.48 14.60 -5.73
C GLU A 75 -13.08 14.63 -5.10
N PHE A 76 -12.23 15.60 -5.45
CA PHE A 76 -10.94 15.79 -4.81
C PHE A 76 -11.08 16.13 -3.32
N ILE A 77 -11.98 17.04 -2.94
CA ILE A 77 -12.24 17.40 -1.53
C ILE A 77 -12.78 16.20 -0.75
N THR A 78 -13.82 15.54 -1.27
CA THR A 78 -14.43 14.36 -0.64
C THR A 78 -13.41 13.24 -0.46
N LYS A 79 -12.45 13.12 -1.37
CA LYS A 79 -11.32 12.19 -1.25
C LYS A 79 -10.36 12.57 -0.13
N ASP A 80 -9.96 13.84 0.00
CA ASP A 80 -9.08 14.29 1.10
C ASP A 80 -9.78 14.12 2.47
N MET A 81 -11.09 14.38 2.54
CA MET A 81 -11.91 14.08 3.71
C MET A 81 -11.91 12.59 4.06
N TYR A 82 -12.13 11.72 3.07
CA TYR A 82 -12.10 10.28 3.25
C TYR A 82 -10.73 9.75 3.70
N ASP A 83 -9.64 10.28 3.12
CA ASP A 83 -8.27 9.91 3.45
C ASP A 83 -7.81 10.43 4.83
N SER A 84 -8.59 11.33 5.44
CA SER A 84 -8.39 11.83 6.79
C SER A 84 -9.14 11.01 7.85
N LEU A 85 -10.08 10.16 7.44
CA LEU A 85 -10.81 9.27 8.32
C LEU A 85 -10.11 7.91 8.47
N PRO A 86 -10.31 7.20 9.60
CA PRO A 86 -9.70 5.91 9.82
C PRO A 86 -10.27 4.85 8.87
N ASN A 87 -9.51 4.50 7.83
CA ASN A 87 -9.92 3.53 6.83
C ASN A 87 -9.76 2.08 7.30
N SER A 88 -10.69 1.22 6.88
CA SER A 88 -10.61 -0.21 7.17
C SER A 88 -9.44 -0.85 6.41
N SER A 89 -8.70 -1.71 7.10
CA SER A 89 -7.60 -2.48 6.52
C SER A 89 -8.03 -3.35 5.33
N GLY A 90 -7.13 -3.53 4.35
CA GLY A 90 -7.32 -4.45 3.23
C GLY A 90 -7.39 -5.91 3.67
N LEU A 91 -7.89 -6.80 2.82
CA LEU A 91 -8.13 -8.23 3.15
C LEU A 91 -6.89 -8.93 3.72
N TYR A 92 -5.72 -8.76 3.10
CA TYR A 92 -4.47 -9.35 3.60
C TYR A 92 -4.16 -8.92 5.04
N LEU A 93 -4.25 -7.61 5.30
CA LEU A 93 -3.94 -7.07 6.60
C LEU A 93 -4.98 -7.47 7.66
N LYS A 94 -6.24 -7.66 7.26
CA LYS A 94 -7.28 -8.24 8.12
C LYS A 94 -7.00 -9.68 8.49
N ILE A 95 -6.45 -10.47 7.57
CA ILE A 95 -6.06 -11.86 7.85
C ILE A 95 -4.88 -11.89 8.82
N VAL A 96 -3.89 -11.00 8.66
CA VAL A 96 -2.65 -11.01 9.46
C VAL A 96 -2.79 -10.31 10.81
N LEU A 97 -3.45 -9.15 10.87
CA LEU A 97 -3.59 -8.32 12.08
C LEU A 97 -4.99 -8.36 12.71
N GLY A 98 -5.97 -9.01 12.07
CA GLY A 98 -7.36 -8.99 12.51
C GLY A 98 -8.09 -7.70 12.15
N HIS A 99 -9.22 -7.45 12.82
CA HIS A 99 -10.07 -6.27 12.60
C HIS A 99 -9.52 -4.99 13.27
N VAL A 100 -8.22 -4.72 13.09
CA VAL A 100 -7.56 -3.54 13.61
C VAL A 100 -7.49 -2.45 12.53
N ASN A 101 -7.85 -1.23 12.91
CA ASN A 101 -7.70 -0.04 12.07
C ASN A 101 -6.25 0.46 12.15
N VAL A 102 -5.48 0.24 11.10
CA VAL A 102 -4.08 0.73 10.97
C VAL A 102 -3.98 2.10 10.28
N SER A 103 -5.10 2.81 10.20
CA SER A 103 -5.17 4.06 9.46
C SER A 103 -4.53 5.18 10.28
N LEU A 104 -3.56 5.83 9.66
CA LEU A 104 -2.85 7.01 10.13
C LEU A 104 -3.58 8.23 9.58
N THR A 105 -4.49 8.77 10.39
CA THR A 105 -5.34 9.92 10.03
C THR A 105 -4.55 11.22 9.91
N ASN A 106 -3.47 11.35 10.69
CA ASN A 106 -2.60 12.51 10.68
C ASN A 106 -1.53 12.43 9.58
N LYS A 107 -1.36 13.52 8.82
CA LYS A 107 -0.30 13.66 7.80
C LYS A 107 1.10 13.51 8.42
N GLN A 108 1.30 13.99 9.64
CA GLN A 108 2.58 13.85 10.35
C GLN A 108 2.88 12.39 10.69
N ASP A 109 1.90 11.64 11.20
CA ASP A 109 2.08 10.23 11.57
C ASP A 109 2.36 9.36 10.34
N ARG A 110 1.72 9.66 9.20
CA ARG A 110 2.04 9.03 7.91
C ARG A 110 3.49 9.26 7.50
N TYR A 111 3.98 10.50 7.65
CA TYR A 111 5.36 10.83 7.32
C TYR A 111 6.36 10.12 8.26
N LEU A 112 6.11 10.17 9.57
CA LEU A 112 6.94 9.51 10.57
C LEU A 112 7.01 8.00 10.35
N TYR A 113 5.86 7.36 10.12
CA TYR A 113 5.80 5.94 9.82
C TYR A 113 6.58 5.58 8.54
N LYS A 114 6.44 6.39 7.48
CA LYS A 114 7.21 6.22 6.24
C LYS A 114 8.71 6.36 6.49
N HIS A 115 9.11 7.36 7.28
CA HIS A 115 10.51 7.55 7.65
C HIS A 115 11.06 6.35 8.44
N ASP A 116 10.32 5.83 9.42
CA ASP A 116 10.71 4.66 10.20
C ASP A 116 10.75 3.38 9.35
N TYR A 117 9.86 3.26 8.36
CA TYR A 117 9.90 2.21 7.36
C TYR A 117 11.19 2.27 6.51
N GLU A 118 11.51 3.43 5.95
CA GLU A 118 12.72 3.61 5.13
C GLU A 118 13.99 3.37 5.96
N ARG A 119 14.03 3.90 7.19
CA ARG A 119 15.14 3.67 8.12
C ARG A 119 15.31 2.18 8.44
N PHE A 120 14.22 1.48 8.76
CA PHE A 120 14.24 0.04 9.00
C PHE A 120 14.77 -0.73 7.78
N LYS A 121 14.24 -0.41 6.59
CA LYS A 121 14.65 -1.00 5.32
C LYS A 121 16.16 -0.86 5.12
N ILE A 122 16.70 0.35 5.25
CA ILE A 122 18.13 0.64 5.07
C ILE A 122 18.99 -0.10 6.12
N ILE A 123 18.60 -0.08 7.40
CA ILE A 123 19.39 -0.71 8.48
C ILE A 123 19.46 -2.23 8.30
N ILE A 124 18.32 -2.90 8.15
CA ILE A 124 18.31 -4.36 7.96
C ILE A 124 18.97 -4.74 6.66
N SER A 125 18.86 -3.88 5.65
CA SER A 125 19.55 -4.03 4.40
C SER A 125 21.07 -4.00 4.55
N ALA A 126 21.61 -2.99 5.21
CA ALA A 126 23.05 -2.89 5.48
C ALA A 126 23.56 -4.10 6.27
N ILE A 127 22.84 -4.51 7.33
CA ILE A 127 23.18 -5.68 8.15
C ILE A 127 23.20 -6.95 7.28
N SER A 128 22.18 -7.14 6.45
CA SER A 128 22.06 -8.33 5.59
C SER A 128 23.18 -8.39 4.55
N ALA A 129 23.55 -7.25 3.96
CA ALA A 129 24.65 -7.15 3.03
C ALA A 129 26.00 -7.49 3.70
N THR A 130 26.27 -6.92 4.88
CA THR A 130 27.49 -7.22 5.66
C THR A 130 27.55 -8.69 6.06
N LEU A 131 26.46 -9.27 6.56
CA LEU A 131 26.40 -10.69 6.92
C LEU A 131 26.59 -11.58 5.70
N SER A 132 25.96 -11.27 4.56
CA SER A 132 26.16 -12.02 3.32
C SER A 132 27.62 -12.03 2.88
N PHE A 133 28.30 -10.88 2.99
CA PHE A 133 29.73 -10.77 2.68
C PHE A 133 30.57 -11.63 3.64
N LEU A 134 30.34 -11.53 4.96
CA LEU A 134 31.08 -12.29 5.95
C LEU A 134 30.88 -13.81 5.84
N LEU A 135 29.65 -14.26 5.61
CA LEU A 135 29.32 -15.68 5.42
C LEU A 135 29.91 -16.26 4.14
N TYR A 136 30.08 -15.45 3.10
CA TYR A 136 30.68 -15.92 1.86
C TYR A 136 32.20 -16.04 1.95
N PHE A 137 32.89 -15.02 2.48
CA PHE A 137 34.36 -14.97 2.45
C PHE A 137 35.03 -15.60 3.67
N PHE A 138 34.43 -15.48 4.86
CA PHE A 138 35.11 -15.79 6.12
C PHE A 138 34.46 -16.93 6.91
N ILE A 139 33.12 -17.02 6.92
CA ILE A 139 32.39 -17.91 7.83
C ILE A 139 31.71 -19.04 7.06
N HIS A 140 32.28 -20.24 7.13
CA HIS A 140 31.76 -21.42 6.40
C HIS A 140 30.78 -22.29 7.23
N SER A 141 30.03 -21.69 8.16
CA SER A 141 29.14 -22.42 9.07
C SER A 141 27.72 -22.58 8.54
N ARG A 142 27.20 -23.82 8.54
CA ARG A 142 25.81 -24.14 8.15
C ARG A 142 24.78 -23.53 9.11
N VAL A 143 25.08 -23.47 10.40
CA VAL A 143 24.18 -22.86 11.39
C VAL A 143 24.00 -21.37 11.11
N MET A 144 25.10 -20.68 10.77
CA MET A 144 25.04 -19.27 10.42
C MET A 144 24.33 -19.02 9.09
N ASP A 145 24.48 -19.93 8.11
CA ASP A 145 23.69 -19.90 6.87
C ASP A 145 22.18 -20.00 7.16
N THR A 146 21.77 -20.97 7.98
CA THR A 146 20.36 -21.14 8.36
C THR A 146 19.82 -19.93 9.12
N ALA A 147 20.59 -19.40 10.08
CA ALA A 147 20.22 -18.19 10.82
C ALA A 147 20.06 -16.97 9.90
N PHE A 148 20.93 -16.84 8.89
CA PHE A 148 20.83 -15.77 7.90
C PHE A 148 19.58 -15.90 7.02
N HIS A 149 19.24 -17.10 6.54
CA HIS A 149 18.01 -17.30 5.78
C HIS A 149 16.76 -17.04 6.63
N PHE A 150 16.79 -17.39 7.91
CA PHE A 150 15.72 -17.05 8.85
C PHE A 150 15.57 -15.53 9.01
N LEU A 151 16.67 -14.79 9.14
CA LEU A 151 16.67 -13.32 9.17
C LEU A 151 16.05 -12.73 7.90
N LEU A 152 16.38 -13.27 6.71
CA LEU A 152 15.80 -12.81 5.45
C LEU A 152 14.29 -13.07 5.37
N VAL A 153 13.83 -14.28 5.74
CA VAL A 153 12.38 -14.58 5.80
C VAL A 153 11.68 -13.59 6.72
N TRP A 154 12.22 -13.37 7.92
CA TRP A 154 11.68 -12.41 8.88
C TRP A 154 11.64 -10.98 8.31
N TYR A 155 12.71 -10.55 7.63
CA TYR A 155 12.82 -9.23 7.02
C TYR A 155 11.73 -9.01 5.95
N TYR A 156 11.60 -9.92 4.98
CA TYR A 156 10.62 -9.78 3.91
C TYR A 156 9.16 -9.94 4.40
N CYS A 157 8.91 -10.78 5.42
CA CYS A 157 7.62 -10.82 6.10
C CYS A 157 7.28 -9.47 6.77
N THR A 158 8.25 -8.85 7.45
CA THR A 158 8.04 -7.56 8.11
C THR A 158 7.85 -6.44 7.08
N LEU A 159 8.62 -6.48 5.99
CA LEU A 159 8.54 -5.53 4.89
C LEU A 159 7.14 -5.58 4.24
N THR A 160 6.62 -6.76 3.93
CA THR A 160 5.29 -6.92 3.34
C THR A 160 4.19 -6.35 4.25
N ILE A 161 4.23 -6.62 5.56
CA ILE A 161 3.26 -6.02 6.50
C ILE A 161 3.37 -4.49 6.50
N ARG A 162 4.58 -3.93 6.59
CA ARG A 162 4.79 -2.48 6.64
C ARG A 162 4.36 -1.80 5.34
N GLU A 163 4.65 -2.38 4.19
CA GLU A 163 4.22 -1.88 2.88
C GLU A 163 2.70 -1.94 2.70
N GLN A 164 2.04 -2.98 3.22
CA GLN A 164 0.58 -3.08 3.20
C GLN A 164 -0.09 -1.99 4.04
N ILE A 165 0.51 -1.66 5.19
CA ILE A 165 0.08 -0.51 6.01
C ILE A 165 0.28 0.81 5.23
N LEU A 166 1.41 0.98 4.53
CA LEU A 166 1.65 2.16 3.69
C LEU A 166 0.64 2.28 2.55
N ILE A 167 0.28 1.19 1.89
CA ILE A 167 -0.70 1.17 0.78
C ILE A 167 -2.09 1.59 1.27
N VAL A 168 -2.54 1.05 2.41
CA VAL A 168 -3.83 1.43 3.03
C VAL A 168 -3.85 2.92 3.42
N ASN A 169 -2.68 3.51 3.67
CA ASN A 169 -2.51 4.92 4.04
C ASN A 169 -2.11 5.84 2.87
N GLY A 170 -2.36 5.42 1.63
CA GLY A 170 -2.22 6.26 0.44
C GLY A 170 -0.84 6.25 -0.23
N SER A 171 0.08 5.39 0.20
CA SER A 171 1.37 5.21 -0.47
C SER A 171 1.19 4.56 -1.85
N ARG A 172 1.81 5.15 -2.88
CA ARG A 172 1.74 4.68 -4.28
C ARG A 172 2.75 3.55 -4.54
N ILE A 173 2.63 2.45 -3.79
CA ILE A 173 3.43 1.25 -4.02
C ILE A 173 2.72 0.38 -5.06
N LYS A 174 3.42 -0.04 -6.11
CA LYS A 174 2.83 -0.86 -7.17
C LYS A 174 2.54 -2.28 -6.63
N GLY A 175 1.36 -2.83 -6.91
CA GLY A 175 0.97 -4.16 -6.41
C GLY A 175 1.93 -5.29 -6.83
N TRP A 176 2.50 -5.23 -8.04
CA TRP A 176 3.48 -6.21 -8.51
C TRP A 176 4.73 -6.28 -7.61
N TRP A 177 5.10 -5.15 -7.00
CA TRP A 177 6.25 -5.05 -6.11
C TRP A 177 6.03 -5.86 -4.84
N VAL A 178 4.85 -5.70 -4.24
CA VAL A 178 4.44 -6.47 -3.07
C VAL A 178 4.43 -7.98 -3.41
N THR A 179 3.90 -8.35 -4.57
CA THR A 179 3.91 -9.76 -5.03
C THR A 179 5.34 -10.30 -5.11
N ALA A 180 6.29 -9.49 -5.58
CA ALA A 180 7.69 -9.91 -5.65
C ALA A 180 8.31 -10.14 -4.26
N HIS A 181 7.94 -9.37 -3.24
CA HIS A 181 8.34 -9.63 -1.85
C HIS A 181 7.72 -10.90 -1.28
N PHE A 182 6.47 -11.22 -1.62
CA PHE A 182 5.86 -12.50 -1.25
C PHE A 182 6.60 -13.68 -1.88
N ILE A 183 6.92 -13.59 -3.17
CA ILE A 183 7.70 -14.61 -3.88
C ILE A 183 9.09 -14.75 -3.23
N SER A 184 9.73 -13.63 -2.90
CA SER A 184 11.03 -13.62 -2.22
C SER A 184 10.94 -14.32 -0.86
N THR A 185 9.93 -14.01 -0.06
CA THR A 185 9.68 -14.65 1.24
C THR A 185 9.53 -16.17 1.09
N ALA A 186 8.71 -16.62 0.14
CA ALA A 186 8.51 -18.05 -0.13
C ALA A 186 9.82 -18.72 -0.57
N ALA A 187 10.59 -18.09 -1.45
CA ALA A 187 11.85 -18.62 -1.93
C ALA A 187 12.88 -18.76 -0.79
N TYR A 188 13.01 -17.75 0.09
CA TYR A 188 13.88 -17.85 1.27
C TYR A 188 13.39 -18.87 2.30
N ALA A 189 12.07 -19.05 2.46
CA ALA A 189 11.51 -20.08 3.33
C ALA A 189 11.81 -21.49 2.79
N ILE A 190 11.69 -21.70 1.48
CA ILE A 190 12.08 -22.97 0.84
C ILE A 190 13.58 -23.22 1.02
N MET A 191 14.43 -22.20 0.84
CA MET A 191 15.86 -22.33 1.12
C MET A 191 16.13 -22.66 2.59
N LEU A 192 15.46 -22.00 3.54
CA LEU A 192 15.60 -22.26 4.97
C LEU A 192 15.29 -23.73 5.30
N ILE A 193 14.16 -24.23 4.81
CA ILE A 193 13.74 -25.63 4.95
C ILE A 193 14.78 -26.56 4.32
N TRP A 194 15.28 -26.22 3.13
CA TRP A 194 16.29 -27.00 2.43
C TRP A 194 17.59 -27.15 3.24
N TYR A 195 18.12 -26.04 3.76
CA TYR A 195 19.33 -26.04 4.58
C TYR A 195 19.13 -26.71 5.95
N ALA A 196 17.92 -26.69 6.49
CA ALA A 196 17.59 -27.33 7.76
C ALA A 196 17.39 -28.86 7.65
N LEU A 197 16.72 -29.34 6.60
CA LEU A 197 16.31 -30.75 6.46
C LEU A 197 17.34 -31.62 5.70
N PHE A 198 18.03 -31.09 4.70
CA PHE A 198 18.93 -31.89 3.86
C PHE A 198 20.40 -31.76 4.31
N VAL A 199 20.73 -32.41 5.43
CA VAL A 199 22.09 -32.43 6.02
C VAL A 199 23.13 -33.14 5.13
N LEU A 200 22.67 -34.06 4.26
CA LEU A 200 23.50 -34.99 3.49
C LEU A 200 23.94 -34.49 2.10
N ILE A 201 23.43 -33.36 1.61
CA ILE A 201 23.79 -32.85 0.28
C ILE A 201 25.08 -31.99 0.40
N PRO A 202 26.20 -32.35 -0.27
CA PRO A 202 27.43 -31.54 -0.29
C PRO A 202 27.11 -30.14 -0.83
N ARG A 203 27.80 -29.04 -0.44
CA ARG A 203 27.58 -27.68 -0.97
C ARG A 203 27.92 -27.59 -2.49
N PRO A 204 27.03 -27.72 -3.48
CA PRO A 204 27.37 -27.58 -4.89
C PRO A 204 26.89 -26.22 -5.45
N TYR A 205 26.38 -25.32 -4.60
CA TYR A 205 25.60 -24.15 -5.00
C TYR A 205 26.20 -22.82 -4.49
N SER A 206 27.51 -22.70 -4.28
CA SER A 206 28.12 -21.48 -3.69
C SER A 206 27.76 -20.19 -4.44
N LEU A 207 27.75 -20.23 -5.78
CA LEU A 207 27.33 -19.10 -6.63
C LEU A 207 25.82 -18.87 -6.59
N LEU A 208 24.99 -19.91 -6.78
CA LEU A 208 23.52 -19.77 -6.71
C LEU A 208 23.06 -19.29 -5.33
N SER A 209 23.72 -19.74 -4.28
CA SER A 209 23.53 -19.31 -2.90
C SER A 209 23.96 -17.85 -2.71
N PHE A 210 25.07 -17.41 -3.28
CA PHE A 210 25.46 -16.00 -3.28
C PHE A 210 24.47 -15.12 -4.08
N TYR A 211 24.01 -15.57 -5.25
CA TYR A 211 22.97 -14.89 -6.03
C TYR A 211 21.63 -14.84 -5.30
N PHE A 212 21.27 -15.87 -4.55
CA PHE A 212 20.09 -15.83 -3.69
C PHE A 212 20.26 -14.88 -2.50
N ARG A 213 21.43 -14.86 -1.85
CA ARG A 213 21.72 -13.98 -0.70
C ARG A 213 21.87 -12.51 -1.10
N PHE A 214 22.42 -12.23 -2.27
CA PHE A 214 22.83 -10.88 -2.70
C PHE A 214 21.99 -10.33 -3.87
N GLY A 215 21.53 -11.18 -4.78
CA GLY A 215 20.79 -10.80 -5.99
C GLY A 215 19.34 -10.43 -5.73
N LEU A 216 18.58 -11.28 -5.01
CA LEU A 216 17.21 -10.95 -4.57
C LEU A 216 17.20 -9.75 -3.62
N PHE A 217 18.24 -9.60 -2.81
CA PHE A 217 18.37 -8.50 -1.87
C PHE A 217 18.57 -7.13 -2.56
N ASN A 218 19.39 -7.04 -3.62
CA ASN A 218 19.64 -5.78 -4.33
C ASN A 218 18.61 -5.46 -5.44
N LEU A 219 18.05 -6.47 -6.11
CA LEU A 219 16.99 -6.26 -7.12
C LEU A 219 15.74 -5.62 -6.51
N PHE A 220 15.44 -5.90 -5.24
CA PHE A 220 14.22 -5.46 -4.56
C PHE A 220 14.42 -4.29 -3.58
N ASN A 221 15.63 -3.76 -3.44
CA ASN A 221 15.89 -2.54 -2.65
C ASN A 221 16.17 -1.30 -3.51
N SER A 222 16.46 -1.47 -4.81
CA SER A 222 16.99 -0.40 -5.67
C SER A 222 15.97 0.35 -6.53
N CYS A 223 14.70 -0.08 -6.57
CA CYS A 223 13.69 0.56 -7.41
C CYS A 223 12.43 0.90 -6.61
N GLN A 224 12.43 2.07 -5.98
CA GLN A 224 11.22 2.83 -5.69
C GLN A 224 11.47 4.32 -5.94
#